data_AF-A0A7X4YSF9-F1
#
_entry.id   AF-A0A7X4YSF9-F1
#
_cell.length_a   1.000
_cell.length_b   1.000
_cell.length_c   1.000
_cell.angle_alpha   90.00
_cell.angle_beta   90.00
_cell.angle_gamma   90.00
#
_symmetry.space_group_name_H-M   'P 1'
#
loop_
_entity.id
_entity.type
_entity.pdbx_description
1 polymer ?
#
loop_
_entity_poly.entity_id
_entity_poly.type
_entity_poly.pdbx_seq_one_letter_code
_entity_poly.pdbx_strand_id
1 'polypeptide(L)'
;MLGLVILAAVVGGVLLLWLRLAHESARWLLDVLAVAAYLLFFGESAHAVMKTLLDDTVFMTQVHEVLLSPLFLISGAYFGPYGLSLLLAQIWRRDK
;
A
#
# COMPACT_ATOMS: atom_id res chain seq x y z
N MET A 1 -9.20 17.98 1.35
CA MET A 1 -8.88 16.65 1.93
C MET A 1 -8.15 15.77 0.93
N LEU A 2 -8.75 15.42 -0.20
CA LEU A 2 -8.10 14.58 -1.24
C LEU A 2 -6.74 15.14 -1.72
N GLY A 3 -6.62 16.45 -1.92
CA GLY A 3 -5.34 17.08 -2.28
C GLY A 3 -4.21 16.85 -1.27
N LEU A 4 -4.52 16.78 0.04
CA LEU A 4 -3.53 16.48 1.08
C LEU A 4 -3.07 15.01 1.00
N VAL A 5 -3.99 14.09 0.72
CA VAL A 5 -3.67 12.66 0.56
C VAL A 5 -2.77 12.45 -0.64
N ILE A 6 -3.07 13.09 -1.78
CA ILE A 6 -2.22 13.01 -2.97
C ILE A 6 -0.85 13.64 -2.69
N LEU A 7 -0.82 14.82 -2.07
CA LEU A 7 0.43 15.48 -1.73
C LEU A 7 1.29 14.60 -0.81
N ALA A 8 0.70 13.99 0.22
CA ALA A 8 1.39 13.08 1.11
C ALA A 8 1.91 11.84 0.37
N ALA A 9 1.12 11.28 -0.56
CA ALA A 9 1.54 10.15 -1.37
C ALA A 9 2.73 10.50 -2.28
N VAL A 10 2.72 11.67 -2.90
CA VAL A 10 3.81 12.16 -3.76
C VAL A 10 5.06 12.45 -2.93
N VAL A 11 4.94 13.22 -1.83
CA VAL A 11 6.06 13.55 -0.95
C VAL A 11 6.66 12.27 -0.35
N GLY A 12 5.83 11.35 0.13
CA GLY A 12 6.26 10.05 0.62
C GLY A 12 6.95 9.24 -0.46
N GLY A 13 6.42 9.19 -1.68
CA GLY A 13 7.01 8.41 -2.76
C GLY A 13 8.35 8.97 -3.25
N VAL A 14 8.52 10.30 -3.27
CA VAL A 14 9.81 10.95 -3.55
C VAL A 14 10.82 10.66 -2.45
N LEU A 15 10.40 10.70 -1.18
CA LEU A 15 11.25 10.36 -0.05
C LEU A 15 11.73 8.90 -0.11
N LEU A 16 10.80 7.97 -0.38
CA LEU A 16 11.11 6.55 -0.55
C LEU A 16 11.99 6.30 -1.77
N LEU A 17 11.81 7.03 -2.87
CA LEU A 17 12.66 6.97 -4.05
C LEU A 17 14.09 7.39 -3.72
N TRP A 18 14.25 8.52 -3.05
CA TRP A 18 15.55 9.01 -2.62
C TRP A 18 16.26 7.99 -1.73
N LEU A 19 15.53 7.41 -0.75
CA LEU A 19 16.05 6.38 0.13
C LEU A 19 16.44 5.09 -0.63
N ARG A 20 15.61 4.67 -1.59
CA ARG A 20 15.86 3.50 -2.46
C ARG A 20 17.12 3.68 -3.32
N LEU A 21 17.39 4.90 -3.80
CA LEU A 21 18.56 5.19 -4.63
C LEU A 21 19.83 5.39 -3.80
N ALA A 22 19.70 5.90 -2.57
CA ALA A 22 20.84 6.15 -1.68
C ALA A 22 21.43 4.86 -1.08
N HIS A 23 20.58 3.87 -0.75
CA HIS A 23 21.02 2.67 -0.03
C HIS A 23 20.37 1.39 -0.56
N GLU A 24 21.18 0.41 -0.98
CA GLU A 24 20.69 -0.92 -1.39
C GLU A 24 19.99 -1.66 -0.24
N SER A 25 20.48 -1.54 0.99
CA SER A 25 19.83 -2.16 2.16
C SER A 25 18.44 -1.58 2.41
N ALA A 26 18.27 -0.27 2.21
CA ALA A 26 16.97 0.37 2.38
C ALA A 26 15.99 -0.04 1.29
N ARG A 27 16.46 -0.20 0.04
CA ARG A 27 15.66 -0.78 -1.04
C ARG A 27 15.13 -2.16 -0.65
N TRP A 28 15.99 -3.05 -0.15
CA TRP A 28 15.57 -4.38 0.27
C TRP A 28 14.54 -4.32 1.40
N LEU A 29 14.74 -3.47 2.41
CA LEU A 29 13.80 -3.32 3.51
C LEU A 29 12.43 -2.80 3.03
N LEU A 30 12.40 -1.82 2.11
CA LEU A 30 11.17 -1.32 1.52
C LEU A 30 10.44 -2.38 0.71
N ASP A 31 11.17 -3.17 -0.08
CA ASP A 31 10.62 -4.28 -0.86
C ASP A 31 9.99 -5.34 0.08
N VAL A 32 10.66 -5.69 1.18
CA VAL A 32 10.13 -6.62 2.20
C VAL A 32 8.89 -6.08 2.90
N LEU A 33 8.91 -4.80 3.30
CA LEU A 33 7.74 -4.14 3.89
C LEU A 33 6.55 -4.09 2.91
N ALA A 34 6.82 -3.92 1.62
CA ALA A 34 5.78 -3.98 0.60
C ALA A 34 5.17 -5.37 0.44
N VAL A 35 5.99 -6.43 0.52
CA VAL A 35 5.48 -7.81 0.52
C VAL A 35 4.62 -8.07 1.76
N ALA A 36 5.06 -7.61 2.93
CA ALA A 36 4.27 -7.73 4.16
C ALA A 36 2.94 -6.96 4.05
N ALA A 37 2.98 -5.72 3.56
CA ALA A 37 1.78 -4.92 3.32
C ALA A 37 0.84 -5.60 2.31
N TYR A 38 1.38 -6.21 1.25
CA TYR A 38 0.60 -6.98 0.27
C TYR A 38 -0.16 -8.13 0.91
N LEU A 39 0.52 -8.94 1.72
CA LEU A 39 -0.11 -10.07 2.40
C LEU A 39 -1.16 -9.62 3.42
N LEU A 40 -0.89 -8.56 4.18
CA LEU A 40 -1.85 -8.00 5.14
C LEU A 40 -3.09 -7.44 4.43
N PHE A 41 -2.89 -6.61 3.42
CA PHE A 41 -3.99 -6.02 2.65
C PHE A 41 -4.85 -7.11 1.98
N PHE A 42 -4.20 -8.11 1.38
CA PHE A 42 -4.89 -9.25 0.77
C PHE A 42 -5.65 -10.07 1.82
N GLY A 43 -5.02 -10.37 2.95
CA GLY A 43 -5.63 -11.14 4.04
C GLY A 43 -6.88 -10.46 4.59
N GLU A 44 -6.80 -9.16 4.88
CA GLU A 44 -7.95 -8.37 5.35
C GLU A 44 -9.06 -8.29 4.30
N SER A 45 -8.70 -8.09 3.02
CA SER A 45 -9.67 -8.07 1.91
C SER A 45 -10.37 -9.41 1.75
N ALA A 46 -9.61 -10.51 1.77
CA ALA A 46 -10.14 -11.86 1.63
C ALA A 46 -11.01 -12.25 2.83
N HIS A 47 -10.61 -11.85 4.05
CA HIS A 47 -11.39 -12.05 5.26
C HIS A 47 -12.75 -11.33 5.16
N ALA A 48 -12.75 -10.07 4.71
CA ALA A 48 -14.00 -9.31 4.53
C ALA A 48 -14.93 -9.95 3.49
N VAL A 49 -14.39 -10.43 2.37
CA VAL A 49 -15.16 -11.16 1.36
C VAL A 49 -15.72 -12.46 1.93
N MET A 50 -14.89 -13.26 2.60
CA MET A 50 -15.29 -14.53 3.20
C MET A 50 -16.43 -14.32 4.22
N LYS A 51 -16.28 -13.33 5.10
CA LYS A 51 -17.29 -13.00 6.10
C LYS A 51 -18.61 -12.57 5.45
N THR A 52 -18.55 -11.74 4.41
CA THR A 52 -19.73 -11.33 3.66
C THR A 52 -20.50 -12.52 3.09
N LEU A 53 -19.78 -13.49 2.50
CA LEU A 53 -20.35 -14.70 1.91
C LEU A 53 -20.90 -15.67 2.97
N LEU A 54 -20.21 -15.86 4.09
CA LEU A 54 -20.64 -16.78 5.16
C LEU A 54 -21.84 -16.25 5.94
N ASP A 55 -21.92 -14.94 6.15
CA ASP A 55 -23.00 -14.32 6.92
C ASP A 55 -24.27 -14.06 6.07
N ASP A 56 -24.27 -14.46 4.79
CA ASP A 56 -25.34 -14.16 3.79
C ASP A 56 -25.70 -12.66 3.74
N THR A 57 -24.70 -11.82 4.03
CA THR A 57 -24.88 -10.37 4.13
C THR A 57 -24.69 -9.68 2.79
N VAL A 58 -25.44 -8.61 2.57
CA VAL A 58 -25.22 -7.72 1.43
C VAL A 58 -23.91 -6.97 1.67
N PHE A 59 -23.04 -6.91 0.67
CA PHE A 59 -21.71 -6.26 0.69
C PHE A 59 -21.67 -4.92 1.44
N MET A 60 -22.75 -4.14 1.38
CA MET A 60 -22.85 -2.82 2.02
C MET A 60 -22.89 -2.83 3.56
N THR A 61 -23.16 -3.95 4.23
CA THR A 61 -23.26 -3.97 5.71
C THR A 61 -21.93 -4.21 6.42
N GLN A 62 -20.95 -4.83 5.75
CA GLN A 62 -19.72 -5.30 6.38
C GLN A 62 -18.46 -4.59 5.87
N VAL A 63 -18.53 -3.87 4.75
CA VAL A 63 -17.40 -3.13 4.17
C VAL A 63 -16.78 -2.12 5.14
N HIS A 64 -17.55 -1.56 6.08
CA HIS A 64 -16.96 -0.64 7.05
C HIS A 64 -15.88 -1.31 7.92
N GLU A 65 -15.94 -2.63 8.15
CA GLU A 65 -15.04 -3.31 9.08
C GLU A 65 -13.64 -3.37 8.49
N VAL A 66 -13.56 -3.68 7.18
CA VAL A 66 -12.29 -3.67 6.46
C VAL A 66 -11.76 -2.25 6.30
N LEU A 67 -12.63 -1.27 6.04
CA LEU A 67 -12.23 0.13 5.90
C LEU A 67 -11.83 0.79 7.22
N LEU A 68 -12.20 0.21 8.36
CA LEU A 68 -11.79 0.64 9.70
C LEU A 68 -10.64 -0.20 10.27
N SER A 69 -10.27 -1.31 9.61
CA SER A 69 -9.15 -2.16 10.02
C SER A 69 -7.83 -1.38 9.92
N PRO A 70 -7.11 -1.18 11.04
CA PRO A 70 -5.83 -0.47 11.01
C PRO A 70 -4.81 -1.17 10.10
N LEU A 71 -4.83 -2.50 10.04
CA LEU A 71 -3.94 -3.28 9.19
C LEU A 71 -4.22 -3.02 7.70
N PHE A 72 -5.50 -2.99 7.32
CA PHE A 72 -5.91 -2.64 5.96
C PHE A 72 -5.53 -1.21 5.58
N LEU A 73 -5.77 -0.26 6.49
CA LEU A 73 -5.47 1.16 6.26
C LEU A 73 -3.97 1.43 6.16
N ILE A 74 -3.15 0.87 7.05
CA ILE A 74 -1.70 1.08 7.04
C ILE A 74 -1.08 0.45 5.79
N SER A 75 -1.49 -0.78 5.45
CA SER A 75 -0.99 -1.46 4.25
C SER A 75 -1.40 -0.74 2.95
N GLY A 76 -2.66 -0.32 2.84
CA GLY A 76 -3.16 0.47 1.72
C GLY A 76 -2.48 1.84 1.61
N ALA A 77 -2.27 2.53 2.74
CA ALA A 77 -1.58 3.81 2.79
C ALA A 77 -0.11 3.69 2.36
N TYR A 78 0.55 2.56 2.65
CA TYR A 78 1.93 2.32 2.25
C TYR A 78 2.08 2.12 0.73
N PHE A 79 1.10 1.49 0.06
CA PHE A 79 1.20 1.22 -1.38
C PHE A 79 1.29 2.47 -2.25
N GLY A 80 0.63 3.56 -1.88
CA GLY A 80 0.66 4.81 -2.68
C GLY A 80 2.09 5.32 -2.86
N PRO A 81 2.77 5.74 -1.78
CA PRO A 81 4.17 6.16 -1.80
C PRO A 81 5.11 5.10 -2.37
N TYR A 82 4.99 3.84 -1.92
CA TYR A 82 5.91 2.77 -2.33
C TYR A 82 5.78 2.48 -3.84
N GLY A 83 4.56 2.32 -4.34
CA GLY A 83 4.30 2.08 -5.76
C GLY A 83 4.82 3.21 -6.63
N LEU A 84 4.60 4.47 -6.21
CA LEU A 84 5.15 5.63 -6.92
C LEU A 84 6.69 5.60 -6.94
N SER A 85 7.33 5.28 -5.82
CA SER A 85 8.79 5.15 -5.74
C SER A 85 9.33 4.04 -6.66
N LEU A 86 8.62 2.91 -6.75
CA LEU A 86 9.00 1.78 -7.58
C LEU A 86 8.90 2.12 -9.07
N LEU A 87 7.78 2.73 -9.49
CA LEU A 87 7.57 3.13 -10.88
C LEU A 87 8.60 4.18 -11.33
N LEU A 88 8.86 5.19 -10.50
CA LEU A 88 9.89 6.19 -10.81
C LEU A 88 11.29 5.58 -10.89
N ALA A 89 11.63 4.66 -9.98
CA ALA A 89 12.91 3.96 -10.02
C ALA A 89 13.04 3.07 -11.28
N GLN A 90 11.94 2.47 -11.74
CA GLN A 90 11.92 1.68 -12.98
C GLN A 90 12.11 2.56 -14.22
N ILE A 91 11.47 3.72 -14.28
CA ILE A 91 11.66 4.70 -15.37
C ILE A 91 13.13 5.16 -15.39
N TRP A 92 13.67 5.55 -14.24
CA TRP A 92 15.06 6.00 -14.14
C TRP A 92 16.09 4.95 -14.58
N ARG A 93 15.82 3.67 -14.31
CA ARG A 93 16.69 2.56 -14.72
C ARG A 93 16.56 2.20 -16.20
N ARG A 94 15.49 2.61 -16.89
CA ARG A 94 15.27 2.30 -18.30
C ARG A 94 16.11 3.19 -19.23
N ASP A 95 16.46 4.39 -18.76
CA ASP A 95 17.20 5.39 -19.53
C ASP A 95 18.73 5.33 -19.31
N LYS A 96 19.22 4.36 -18.53
CA LYS A 96 20.65 4.05 -18.34
C LYS A 96 20.99 2.68 -18.89
#